data_AF-A0A0C2CPI9-F1
#
_entry.id   AF-A0A0C2CPI9-F1
#
_cell.length_a   1.000
_cell.length_b   1.000
_cell.length_c   1.000
_cell.angle_alpha   90.00
_cell.angle_beta   90.00
_cell.angle_gamma   90.00
#
_symmetry.space_group_name_H-M   'P 1'
#
loop_
_entity.id
_entity.type
_entity.pdbx_description
1 polymer ?
#
loop_
_entity_poly.entity_id
_entity_poly.type
_entity_poly.pdbx_seq_one_letter_code
_entity_poly.pdbx_strand_id
1 'polypeptide(L)' 'MTSFSGDKIPRIEYTPEEIDTWRTVYNELVALYPTHACKEFNYIFPLLQQNCGFRADNIPQLQDVSDFLKGES' A
#
# COMPACT_ATOMS: atom_id res chain seq x y z
N MET A 1 20.68 -1.98 12.50
CA MET A 1 19.77 -0.83 12.32
C MET A 1 20.58 0.36 11.87
N THR A 2 20.64 0.61 10.57
CA THR A 2 21.26 1.80 9.97
C THR A 2 20.25 2.38 9.00
N SER A 3 19.40 3.30 9.46
CA SER A 3 18.54 4.10 8.58
C SER A 3 19.13 5.49 8.55
N PHE A 4 19.96 5.76 7.54
CA PHE A 4 20.42 7.11 7.23
C PHE A 4 19.35 7.80 6.37
N SER A 5 19.10 9.07 6.66
CA SER A 5 18.12 9.93 5.98
C SER A 5 18.51 10.09 4.50
N GLY A 6 18.04 9.18 3.63
CA GLY A 6 18.36 9.19 2.19
C GLY A 6 18.46 7.81 1.54
N ASP A 7 18.63 6.75 2.33
CA ASP A 7 18.68 5.38 1.77
C ASP A 7 17.29 4.88 1.39
N LYS A 8 17.21 4.15 0.27
CA LYS A 8 15.97 3.52 -0.18
C LYS A 8 15.48 2.54 0.89
N ILE A 9 14.18 2.59 1.19
CA ILE A 9 13.56 1.68 2.15
C ILE A 9 13.77 0.25 1.63
N PRO A 10 14.36 -0.66 2.44
CA PRO A 10 14.62 -2.01 2.01
C PRO A 10 13.30 -2.71 1.66
N ARG A 11 13.26 -3.38 0.51
CA ARG A 11 12.12 -4.21 0.14
C ARG A 11 12.11 -5.44 1.03
N ILE A 12 10.93 -5.77 1.54
CA ILE A 12 10.71 -6.95 2.40
C ILE A 12 10.00 -8.00 1.56
N GLU A 13 10.56 -9.22 1.53
CA GLU A 13 9.87 -10.38 0.99
C GLU A 13 8.93 -10.94 2.06
N TYR A 14 7.63 -10.83 1.83
CA TYR A 14 6.61 -11.34 2.73
C TYR A 14 6.38 -12.82 2.48
N THR A 15 6.16 -13.55 3.56
CA THR A 15 5.81 -14.96 3.51
C THR A 15 4.36 -15.16 3.03
N PRO A 16 4.02 -16.35 2.51
CA PRO A 16 2.64 -16.63 2.08
C PRO A 16 1.59 -16.44 3.18
N GLU A 17 1.94 -16.71 4.43
CA GLU A 17 1.06 -16.54 5.60
C GLU A 17 0.77 -15.04 5.89
N GLU A 18 1.79 -14.19 5.80
CA GLU A 18 1.62 -12.74 5.95
C GLU A 18 0.77 -12.16 4.81
N ILE A 19 0.97 -12.65 3.58
CA ILE A 19 0.16 -12.26 2.42
C ILE A 19 -1.30 -12.68 2.61
N ASP A 20 -1.58 -13.86 3.15
CA ASP A 20 -2.96 -14.30 3.40
C ASP A 20 -3.64 -13.51 4.52
N THR A 21 -2.87 -13.15 5.56
CA THR A 21 -3.33 -12.23 6.61
C THR A 21 -3.69 -10.87 6.02
N TRP A 22 -2.82 -10.32 5.17
CA TRP A 22 -3.08 -9.06 4.46
C TRP A 22 -4.32 -9.14 3.57
N ARG A 23 -4.48 -10.23 2.81
CA ARG A 23 -5.65 -10.47 1.95
C ARG A 23 -6.95 -10.31 2.70
N THR A 24 -7.02 -10.93 3.88
CA THR A 24 -8.22 -10.88 4.73
C THR A 24 -8.54 -9.45 5.14
N VAL A 25 -7.56 -8.72 5.67
CA VAL A 25 -7.73 -7.32 6.10
C VAL A 25 -8.06 -6.41 4.91
N TYR A 26 -7.39 -6.59 3.79
CA TYR A 26 -7.57 -5.79 2.58
C TYR A 26 -9.00 -5.89 2.05
N ASN A 27 -9.55 -7.10 1.95
CA ASN A 27 -10.90 -7.30 1.42
C ASN A 27 -11.97 -6.61 2.27
N GLU A 28 -11.86 -6.70 3.60
CA GLU A 28 -12.77 -6.03 4.53
C GLU A 28 -12.68 -4.50 4.41
N LEU A 29 -11.46 -3.97 4.36
CA LEU A 29 -11.24 -2.53 4.23
C LEU A 29 -11.76 -1.98 2.88
N VAL A 30 -11.49 -2.68 1.78
CA VAL A 30 -11.95 -2.28 0.44
C VAL A 30 -13.47 -2.25 0.35
N ALA A 31 -14.16 -3.18 1.02
CA ALA A 31 -15.61 -3.17 1.08
C ALA A 31 -16.17 -1.95 1.85
N LEU A 32 -15.43 -1.45 2.85
CA LEU A 32 -15.84 -0.34 3.70
C LEU A 32 -15.51 1.05 3.12
N TYR A 33 -14.46 1.18 2.30
CA TYR A 33 -14.01 2.48 1.78
C TYR A 33 -15.09 3.30 1.04
N PRO A 34 -15.94 2.73 0.17
CA PRO A 34 -16.96 3.51 -0.54
C PRO A 34 -17.96 4.21 0.39
N THR A 35 -18.18 3.65 1.58
CA THR A 35 -19.21 4.13 2.53
C THR A 35 -18.62 4.89 3.71
N HIS A 36 -17.38 4.58 4.11
CA HIS A 36 -16.75 5.14 5.31
C HIS A 36 -15.52 6.02 5.04
N ALA A 37 -14.88 5.89 3.89
CA ALA A 37 -13.73 6.73 3.54
C ALA A 37 -14.16 8.04 2.88
N CYS A 38 -13.35 9.09 3.04
CA CYS A 38 -13.57 10.36 2.35
C CYS A 38 -13.45 10.22 0.83
N LYS A 39 -14.00 11.20 0.10
CA LYS A 39 -14.03 11.18 -1.37
C LYS A 39 -12.62 11.21 -1.96
N GLU A 40 -11.72 11.96 -1.32
CA GLU A 40 -10.31 12.07 -1.69
C GLU A 40 -9.62 10.73 -1.59
N PHE A 41 -9.83 9.98 -0.49
CA PHE A 41 -9.26 8.64 -0.34
C PHE A 41 -9.81 7.67 -1.40
N ASN A 42 -11.11 7.67 -1.64
CA ASN A 42 -11.73 6.84 -2.67
C ASN A 42 -11.25 7.19 -4.09
N TYR A 43 -10.86 8.44 -4.35
CA TYR A 43 -10.28 8.86 -5.62
C TYR A 43 -8.83 8.39 -5.80
N ILE A 44 -8.00 8.50 -4.77
CA ILE A 44 -6.59 8.07 -4.84
C ILE A 44 -6.40 6.56 -4.70
N PHE A 45 -7.36 5.86 -4.08
CA PHE A 45 -7.22 4.43 -3.79
C PHE A 45 -6.99 3.57 -5.06
N PRO A 46 -7.75 3.75 -6.16
CA PRO A 46 -7.47 3.06 -7.43
C PRO A 46 -6.08 3.38 -8.01
N LEU A 47 -5.59 4.61 -7.82
CA LEU A 47 -4.24 5.01 -8.27
C LEU A 47 -3.16 4.28 -7.47
N LEU A 48 -3.37 4.08 -6.16
CA LEU A 48 -2.49 3.26 -5.32
C LEU A 48 -2.52 1.79 -5.74
N GLN A 49 -3.69 1.25 -6.08
CA GLN A 49 -3.80 -0.14 -6.57
C GLN A 49 -3.02 -0.34 -7.88
N GLN A 50 -3.08 0.63 -8.81
CA GLN A 50 -2.36 0.56 -10.09
C GLN A 50 -0.86 0.82 -9.97
N ASN A 51 -0.45 1.85 -9.22
CA ASN A 51 0.94 2.31 -9.20
C ASN A 51 1.79 1.66 -8.10
N CYS A 52 1.20 1.39 -6.93
CA CYS A 52 1.92 0.87 -5.75
C CYS A 52 1.71 -0.63 -5.55
N GLY A 53 0.95 -1.29 -6.43
CA GLY A 53 0.64 -2.72 -6.31
C GLY A 53 -0.21 -3.06 -5.09
N PHE A 54 -1.03 -2.11 -4.60
CA PHE A 54 -1.96 -2.30 -3.48
C PHE A 54 -3.03 -3.33 -3.86
N ARG A 55 -2.78 -4.63 -3.64
CA ARG A 55 -3.68 -5.73 -4.00
C ARG A 55 -3.84 -6.70 -2.85
N ALA A 56 -4.91 -7.49 -2.86
CA ALA A 56 -5.18 -8.45 -1.79
C ALA A 56 -4.10 -9.54 -1.67
N ASP A 57 -3.39 -9.84 -2.76
CA ASP A 57 -2.32 -10.84 -2.84
C ASP A 57 -0.91 -10.23 -2.81
N ASN A 58 -0.79 -8.92 -2.63
CA ASN A 58 0.49 -8.23 -2.65
C ASN A 58 0.53 -7.12 -1.60
N ILE A 59 1.40 -7.29 -0.61
CA ILE A 59 1.66 -6.27 0.40
C ILE A 59 2.53 -5.17 -0.24
N PRO A 60 2.05 -3.93 -0.31
CA PRO A 60 2.74 -2.82 -0.96
C PRO A 60 4.03 -2.46 -0.19
N GLN A 61 5.10 -2.17 -0.93
CA GLN A 61 6.37 -1.76 -0.32
C GLN A 61 6.34 -0.29 0.03
N LEU A 62 6.89 0.07 1.19
CA LEU A 62 6.92 1.47 1.66
C LEU A 62 7.67 2.40 0.70
N GLN A 63 8.66 1.90 -0.03
CA GLN A 63 9.37 2.69 -1.05
C GLN A 63 8.44 3.08 -2.20
N ASP A 64 7.61 2.15 -2.70
CA ASP A 64 6.70 2.40 -3.82
C ASP A 64 5.62 3.42 -3.42
N VAL A 65 5.14 3.36 -2.17
CA VAL A 65 4.23 4.37 -1.61
C VAL A 65 4.92 5.74 -1.45
N SER A 66 6.18 5.75 -0.99
CA SER A 66 6.96 6.99 -0.84
C SER A 66 7.19 7.67 -2.20
N ASP A 67 7.51 6.89 -3.23
CA ASP A 67 7.76 7.40 -4.58
C ASP A 67 6.47 7.93 -5.21
N PHE A 68 5.33 7.26 -5.01
CA PHE A 68 4.01 7.75 -5.43
C PHE A 68 3.68 9.10 -4.77
N LEU A 69 3.87 9.24 -3.46
CA LEU A 69 3.59 10.49 -2.74
C LEU A 69 4.53 11.64 -3.14
N LYS A 70 5.79 11.34 -3.48
CA LYS A 70 6.76 12.34 -3.94
C LYS A 70 6.58 12.73 -5.40
N GLY A 71 5.98 11.87 -6.23
CA GLY A 71 5.69 12.14 -7.64
C GLY A 71 4.52 13.09 -7.87
N GLU A 72 3.65 13.28 -6.88
CA GLU A 72 2.54 14.24 -6.89
C GLU A 72 2.97 15.68 -6.50
N SER A 73 4.28 16.01 -6.57
CA SER A 73 4.86 17.34 -6.27
C SER A 73 5.26 18.12 -7.52
#